data_AF-A0A356IC33-F1
#
_entry.id   AF-A0A356IC33-F1
#
_cell.length_a   1.000
_cell.length_b   1.000
_cell.length_c   1.000
_cell.angle_alpha   90.00
_cell.angle_beta   90.00
_cell.angle_gamma   90.00
#
_symmetry.space_group_name_H-M   'P 1'
#
loop_
_entity.id
_entity.type
_entity.pdbx_description
1 polymer ?
#
loop_
_entity_poly.entity_id
_entity_poly.type
_entity_poly.pdbx_seq_one_letter_code
_entity_poly.pdbx_strand_id
1 'polypeptide(L)' 'GGLYRIQSDAGHEVLAQLSGRMRRFRIRVVPGDRVTVGVSPYDPARGIITFRAR' A
#
# COMPACT_ATOMS: atom_id res chain seq x y z
N GLY A 1 0.75 -11.31 -8.32
CA GLY A 1 1.17 -10.52 -7.15
C GLY A 1 1.55 -9.16 -7.67
N GLY A 2 0.87 -8.10 -7.23
CA GLY A 2 1.20 -6.74 -7.65
C GLY A 2 2.02 -6.07 -6.57
N LEU A 3 3.23 -5.62 -6.90
CA LEU A 3 3.91 -4.57 -6.17
C LEU A 3 3.29 -3.26 -6.63
N TYR A 4 2.85 -2.44 -5.68
CA TYR A 4 2.28 -1.12 -5.92
C TYR A 4 3.29 -0.09 -5.49
N ARG A 5 3.50 0.92 -6.33
CA ARG A 5 4.28 2.10 -5.98
C ARG A 5 3.32 3.12 -5.36
N ILE A 6 3.54 3.44 -4.10
CA ILE A 6 2.76 4.45 -3.38
C ILE A 6 3.67 5.63 -3.10
N GLN A 7 3.18 6.82 -3.42
CA GLN A 7 3.81 8.06 -3.00
C GLN A 7 3.16 8.51 -1.69
N SER A 8 3.97 8.63 -0.65
CA SER A 8 3.55 9.23 0.61
C SER A 8 3.44 10.75 0.46
N ASP A 9 2.58 11.37 1.25
CA ASP A 9 2.40 12.83 1.31
C ASP A 9 3.73 13.55 1.63
N ALA A 10 4.60 12.87 2.39
CA ALA A 10 5.95 13.34 2.72
C ALA A 10 6.99 13.16 1.59
N GLY A 11 6.56 12.81 0.37
CA GLY A 11 7.45 12.63 -0.80
C GLY A 11 8.22 11.31 -0.86
N HIS A 12 7.99 10.39 0.09
CA HIS A 12 8.63 9.08 0.10
C HIS A 12 7.94 8.11 -0.87
N GLU A 13 8.73 7.40 -1.67
CA GLU A 13 8.23 6.32 -2.51
C GLU A 13 8.33 4.99 -1.76
N VAL A 14 7.18 4.30 -1.63
CA VAL A 14 7.08 3.02 -0.94
C VAL A 14 6.61 1.96 -1.91
N LEU A 15 7.32 0.84 -1.95
CA LEU A 15 6.88 -0.37 -2.64
C LEU A 15 6.06 -1.21 -1.65
N ALA A 16 4.76 -1.28 -1.87
CA ALA A 16 3.88 -2.07 -1.01
C ALA A 16 3.14 -3.17 -1.76
N GLN A 17 2.82 -4.23 -1.04
CA GLN A 17 1.98 -5.31 -1.53
C GLN A 17 0.60 -5.25 -0.87
N LEU A 18 -0.41 -5.75 -1.58
CA LEU A 18 -1.73 -5.96 -1.01
C LEU A 18 -1.67 -6.96 0.15
N SER A 19 -2.24 -6.59 1.30
CA SER A 19 -2.44 -7.54 2.39
C SER A 19 -3.29 -8.73 1.94
N GLY A 20 -3.06 -9.90 2.55
CA GLY A 20 -3.84 -11.11 2.28
C GLY A 20 -5.34 -10.91 2.50
N ARG A 21 -5.71 -10.06 3.47
CA ARG A 21 -7.09 -9.64 3.72
C ARG A 21 -7.69 -8.95 2.49
N MET A 22 -7.01 -7.94 1.94
CA MET A 22 -7.52 -7.23 0.76
C MET A 22 -7.63 -8.13 -0.48
N ARG A 23 -6.69 -9.08 -0.66
CA ARG A 23 -6.79 -10.10 -1.72
C ARG A 23 -8.03 -10.98 -1.54
N ARG A 24 -8.35 -11.40 -0.31
CA ARG A 24 -9.54 -12.20 0.01
C ARG A 24 -10.84 -11.46 -0.30
N PHE A 25 -10.90 -10.17 0.02
CA PHE A 25 -12.07 -9.32 -0.26
C PHE A 25 -12.12 -8.76 -1.69
N ARG A 26 -11.21 -9.19 -2.59
CA ARG A 26 -11.10 -8.71 -3.97
C ARG A 26 -11.03 -7.17 -4.09
N ILE A 27 -10.44 -6.51 -3.10
CA ILE A 27 -10.25 -5.06 -3.12
C ILE A 27 -9.17 -4.74 -4.15
N ARG A 28 -9.53 -3.94 -5.16
CA ARG A 28 -8.62 -3.42 -6.17
C ARG A 28 -8.15 -2.03 -5.76
N VAL A 29 -6.87 -1.78 -5.98
CA VAL A 29 -6.25 -0.46 -5.80
C VAL A 29 -5.97 0.08 -7.20
N VAL A 30 -6.45 1.29 -7.46
CA VAL A 30 -6.30 2.00 -8.74
C VAL A 30 -5.40 3.21 -8.52
N PRO A 31 -4.56 3.62 -9.49
CA PRO A 31 -3.80 4.87 -9.38
C PRO A 31 -4.74 6.05 -9.07
N GLY A 32 -4.42 6.82 -8.03
CA GLY A 32 -5.25 7.93 -7.52
C GLY A 32 -6.04 7.61 -6.26
N ASP A 33 -6.14 6.34 -5.85
CA ASP A 33 -6.75 5.96 -4.59
C ASP A 33 -5.86 6.29 -3.38
N ARG A 34 -6.47 6.76 -2.30
CA ARG A 34 -5.78 6.95 -1.02
C ARG A 34 -5.75 5.63 -0.25
N VAL A 35 -4.55 5.17 0.09
CA VAL A 35 -4.34 3.90 0.78
C VAL A 35 -3.54 4.08 2.05
N THR A 36 -3.84 3.26 3.06
CA THR A 36 -3.07 3.18 4.29
C THR A 36 -2.07 2.05 4.17
N VAL A 37 -0.79 2.41 4.26
CA VAL A 37 0.33 1.48 4.19
C VAL A 37 0.94 1.34 5.58
N GLY A 38 1.05 0.10 6.07
CA GLY A 38 1.90 -0.21 7.21
C GLY A 38 3.33 -0.40 6.72
N VAL A 39 4.24 0.46 7.17
CA VAL A 39 5.69 0.33 6.92
C VAL A 39 6.39 -0.17 8.18
N SER A 40 7.41 -1.00 8.01
CA SER A 40 8.27 -1.38 9.12
C SER A 40 9.22 -0.22 9.45
N PRO A 41 9.50 0.07 10.73
CA PRO A 41 10.39 1.16 11.13
C PRO A 41 11.84 0.98 10.65
N TYR A 42 12.21 -0.25 10.24
CA TYR A 42 13.54 -0.59 9.73
C TYR A 42 13.72 -0.32 8.23
N ASP A 43 12.63 -0.38 7.45
CA ASP A 43 12.67 -0.25 5.99
C ASP A 43 11.43 0.54 5.49
N PRO A 44 11.49 1.88 5.48
CA PRO A 44 10.37 2.71 5.03
C PRO A 44 10.06 2.55 3.53
N ALA A 45 11.00 1.98 2.75
CA ALA A 45 10.82 1.72 1.32
C ALA A 45 9.88 0.53 1.03
N ARG A 46 9.57 -0.32 2.03
CA ARG A 46 8.72 -1.49 1.87
C ARG A 46 7.53 -1.44 2.82
N GLY A 47 6.35 -1.79 2.30
CA GLY A 47 5.13 -1.77 3.10
C GLY A 47 4.09 -2.81 2.72
N ILE A 48 3.04 -2.85 3.52
CA ILE A 48 1.84 -3.64 3.24
C ILE A 48 0.64 -2.70 3.22
N ILE A 49 -0.17 -2.81 2.18
CA ILE A 49 -1.43 -2.07 2.07
C ILE A 49 -2.46 -2.79 2.94
N THR A 50 -2.86 -2.12 4.02
CA THR A 50 -3.80 -2.68 5.00
C THR A 50 -5.23 -2.24 4.68
N PHE A 51 -5.38 -1.01 4.18
CA PHE A 51 -6.68 -0.38 3.98
C PHE A 51 -6.68 0.59 2.79
N ARG A 52 -7.84 0.75 2.16
CA ARG A 52 -8.10 1.76 1.12
C ARG A 52 -9.18 2.70 1.66
N ALA A 53 -8.84 3.97 1.83
CA ALA A 53 -9.81 5.00 2.17
C ALA A 53 -10.55 5.39 0.88
N ARG A 54 -11.88 5.47 0.95
CA ARG A 54 -12.72 5.89 -0.17
C ARG A 54 -12.66 7.40 -0.36
#